data_AF-A0A6N0LTA5-F1
#
_entry.id   AF-A0A6N0LTA5-F1
#
_cell.length_a   1.000
_cell.length_b   1.000
_cell.length_c   1.000
_cell.angle_alpha   90.00
_cell.angle_beta   90.00
_cell.angle_gamma   90.00
#
_symmetry.space_group_name_H-M   'P 1'
#
loop_
_entity.id
_entity.type
_entity.pdbx_description
1 polymer ?
#
loop_
_entity_poly.entity_id
_entity_poly.type
_entity_poly.pdbx_seq_one_letter_code
_entity_poly.pdbx_strand_id
1 'polypeptide(L)'
;MNSQENAELLAALIRQEELLKQLVAAINKPKLGLHSDAGNCKIYCNRQHGGLWYTLNGEPSDVPQTALTGYLKELRFENTERRKKETCKLLITMQADRTYILESGYDTHFSKCILAAIATLTPEQLYSPITLQPQAGTTDENVLFCRVWVESELVMASYNEQTEWREVSKQALAVTKAANEIAF
;
A
#
# COMPACT_ATOMS: atom_id res chain seq x y z
N MET A 1 42.39 15.16 -13.16
CA MET A 1 42.31 13.72 -12.90
C MET A 1 43.09 12.97 -13.97
N ASN A 2 44.00 12.12 -13.55
CA ASN A 2 44.80 11.24 -14.41
C ASN A 2 43.90 10.10 -14.97
N SER A 3 44.20 9.61 -16.17
CA SER A 3 43.59 8.40 -16.76
C SER A 3 43.51 7.23 -15.78
N GLN A 4 44.52 7.08 -14.91
CA GLN A 4 44.55 6.07 -13.85
C GLN A 4 43.47 6.28 -12.78
N GLU A 5 43.28 7.52 -12.31
CA GLU A 5 42.24 7.87 -11.33
C GLU A 5 40.84 7.67 -11.91
N ASN A 6 40.66 7.95 -13.21
CA ASN A 6 39.40 7.68 -13.91
C ASN A 6 39.10 6.19 -13.99
N ALA A 7 40.11 5.36 -14.27
CA ALA A 7 39.96 3.91 -14.33
C ALA A 7 39.63 3.31 -12.95
N GLU A 8 40.29 3.80 -11.90
CA GLU A 8 40.02 3.40 -10.52
C GLU A 8 38.61 3.79 -10.06
N LEU A 9 38.15 5.00 -10.42
CA LEU A 9 36.78 5.45 -10.13
C LEU A 9 35.74 4.60 -10.87
N LEU A 10 35.98 4.29 -12.15
CA LEU A 10 35.07 3.45 -12.93
C LEU A 10 34.98 2.03 -12.34
N ALA A 11 36.11 1.46 -11.94
CA ALA A 11 36.15 0.15 -11.27
C ALA A 11 35.40 0.16 -9.93
N ALA A 12 35.53 1.24 -9.15
CA ALA A 12 34.80 1.41 -7.89
C ALA A 12 33.28 1.50 -8.11
N LEU A 13 32.84 2.25 -9.13
CA LEU A 13 31.42 2.38 -9.47
C LEU A 13 30.81 1.05 -9.92
N ILE A 14 31.50 0.30 -10.79
CA ILE A 14 31.06 -1.03 -11.22
C ILE A 14 30.93 -1.96 -10.01
N ARG A 15 31.90 -1.93 -9.09
CA ARG A 15 31.86 -2.74 -7.87
C ARG A 15 30.68 -2.34 -6.96
N GLN A 16 30.38 -1.06 -6.87
CA GLN A 16 29.23 -0.56 -6.08
C GLN A 16 27.90 -1.01 -6.70
N GLU A 17 27.75 -0.93 -8.02
CA GLU A 17 26.56 -1.41 -8.72
C GLU A 17 26.34 -2.90 -8.50
N GLU A 18 27.42 -3.70 -8.55
CA GLU A 18 27.35 -5.14 -8.32
C GLU A 18 26.97 -5.47 -6.87
N LEU A 19 27.52 -4.75 -5.88
CA LEU A 19 27.13 -4.88 -4.47
C LEU A 19 25.66 -4.52 -4.25
N LEU A 20 25.16 -3.46 -4.89
CA LEU A 20 23.75 -3.08 -4.82
C LEU A 20 22.85 -4.17 -5.41
N LYS A 21 23.20 -4.74 -6.57
CA LYS A 21 22.49 -5.87 -7.17
C LYS A 21 22.43 -7.07 -6.22
N GLN A 22 23.54 -7.40 -5.55
CA GLN A 22 23.58 -8.50 -4.58
C GLN A 22 22.75 -8.24 -3.32
N LEU A 23 22.74 -7.00 -2.81
CA LEU A 23 21.91 -6.62 -1.66
C LEU A 23 20.42 -6.71 -2.01
N VAL A 24 20.01 -6.19 -3.17
CA VAL A 24 18.63 -6.31 -3.67
C VAL A 24 18.25 -7.79 -3.80
N ALA A 25 19.13 -8.60 -4.39
CA ALA A 25 18.89 -10.04 -4.52
C ALA A 25 18.76 -10.74 -3.17
N ALA A 26 19.57 -10.36 -2.16
CA ALA A 26 19.54 -10.94 -0.82
C ALA A 26 18.30 -10.54 -0.02
N ILE A 27 17.88 -9.27 -0.08
CA ILE A 27 16.65 -8.76 0.57
C ILE A 27 15.42 -9.44 -0.04
N ASN A 28 15.43 -9.65 -1.36
CA ASN A 28 14.32 -10.28 -2.08
C ASN A 28 14.36 -11.81 -2.04
N LYS A 29 15.27 -12.45 -1.30
CA LYS A 29 15.26 -13.92 -1.18
C LYS A 29 13.99 -14.34 -0.44
N PRO A 30 13.10 -15.13 -1.05
CA PRO A 30 11.98 -15.69 -0.34
C PRO A 30 12.51 -16.59 0.78
N LYS A 31 11.86 -16.56 1.95
CA LYS A 31 12.07 -17.60 2.97
C LYS A 31 11.76 -18.94 2.30
N LEU A 32 12.71 -19.86 2.33
CA LEU A 32 12.55 -21.21 1.77
C LEU A 32 12.09 -22.16 2.88
N GLY A 33 11.20 -23.11 2.55
CA GLY A 33 10.68 -24.12 3.49
C GLY A 33 9.27 -23.82 4.00
N LEU A 34 8.77 -24.65 4.92
CA LEU A 34 7.49 -24.43 5.58
C LEU A 34 7.63 -23.36 6.66
N HIS A 35 6.93 -22.25 6.49
CA HIS A 35 6.87 -21.18 7.47
C HIS A 35 5.46 -20.62 7.52
N SER A 36 5.05 -20.11 8.69
CA SER A 36 3.72 -19.51 8.89
C SER A 36 3.60 -18.11 8.29
N ASP A 37 4.73 -17.43 8.09
CA ASP A 37 4.79 -16.12 7.43
C ASP A 37 4.81 -16.32 5.92
N ALA A 38 3.68 -16.59 5.25
CA ALA A 38 3.61 -16.15 3.86
C ALA A 38 4.10 -14.70 3.85
N GLY A 39 5.09 -14.31 3.06
CA GLY A 39 5.82 -13.03 3.22
C GLY A 39 4.98 -11.74 3.13
N ASN A 40 3.64 -11.87 3.13
CA ASN A 40 2.67 -10.81 3.27
C ASN A 40 2.36 -10.48 4.74
N CYS A 41 2.30 -9.18 5.05
CA CYS A 41 1.84 -8.67 6.32
C CYS A 41 0.41 -8.16 6.17
N LYS A 42 -0.54 -8.78 6.88
CA LYS A 42 -1.92 -8.31 6.90
C LYS A 42 -2.11 -7.22 7.95
N ILE A 43 -2.58 -6.05 7.51
CA ILE A 43 -2.86 -4.89 8.37
C ILE A 43 -4.36 -4.61 8.34
N TYR A 44 -4.98 -4.59 9.50
CA TYR A 44 -6.40 -4.26 9.64
C TYR A 44 -6.54 -2.77 9.88
N CYS A 45 -7.25 -2.09 8.98
CA CYS A 45 -7.40 -0.64 8.98
C CYS A 45 -8.76 -0.25 9.56
N ASN A 46 -8.86 -0.32 10.89
CA ASN A 46 -10.01 0.14 11.66
C ASN A 46 -9.58 0.42 13.10
N ARG A 47 -10.42 1.11 13.87
CA ARG A 47 -10.09 1.57 15.23
C ARG A 47 -10.64 0.69 16.35
N GLN A 48 -10.93 -0.60 16.09
CA GLN A 48 -11.53 -1.51 17.08
C GLN A 48 -10.63 -1.79 18.30
N HIS A 49 -9.30 -1.60 18.17
CA HIS A 49 -8.33 -1.92 19.21
C HIS A 49 -7.52 -0.70 19.68
N GLY A 50 -8.02 0.51 19.48
CA GLY A 50 -7.39 1.76 19.94
C GLY A 50 -6.40 2.38 18.96
N GLY A 51 -5.62 1.57 18.25
CA GLY A 51 -4.74 2.02 17.16
C GLY A 51 -5.50 2.48 15.90
N LEU A 52 -4.77 3.14 14.99
CA LEU A 52 -5.28 3.46 13.64
C LEU A 52 -5.31 2.22 12.73
N TRP A 53 -4.42 1.29 13.01
CA TRP A 53 -4.28 0.01 12.32
C TRP A 53 -3.51 -0.97 13.19
N TYR A 54 -3.71 -2.27 12.95
CA TYR A 54 -3.12 -3.33 13.77
C TYR A 54 -2.87 -4.58 12.91
N THR A 55 -2.01 -5.48 13.40
CA THR A 55 -1.83 -6.83 12.86
C THR A 55 -2.48 -7.86 13.78
N LEU A 56 -2.79 -9.04 13.25
CA LEU A 56 -3.28 -10.19 14.03
C LEU A 56 -2.29 -11.34 13.90
N ASN A 57 -1.46 -11.52 14.93
CA ASN A 57 -0.55 -12.67 15.09
C ASN A 57 -0.95 -13.46 16.35
N GLY A 58 -2.19 -13.93 16.38
CA GLY A 58 -2.85 -14.46 17.58
C GLY A 58 -3.71 -13.38 18.25
N GLU A 59 -3.07 -12.37 18.84
CA GLU A 59 -3.74 -11.22 19.45
C GLU A 59 -3.56 -9.94 18.60
N PRO A 60 -4.47 -8.96 18.71
CA PRO A 60 -4.30 -7.65 18.11
C PRO A 60 -3.05 -6.94 18.64
N SER A 61 -2.18 -6.53 17.72
CA SER A 61 -1.02 -5.69 18.02
C SER A 61 -1.08 -4.43 17.17
N ASP A 62 -1.09 -3.27 17.84
CA ASP A 62 -1.06 -1.98 17.16
C ASP A 62 0.19 -1.85 16.28
N VAL A 63 0.01 -1.23 15.11
CA VAL A 63 1.11 -0.84 14.23
C VAL A 63 1.47 0.61 14.55
N PRO A 64 2.64 0.88 15.17
CA PRO A 64 2.99 2.22 15.66
C PRO A 64 3.36 3.20 14.55
N GLN A 65 3.66 2.70 13.35
CA GLN A 65 3.97 3.54 12.20
C GLN A 65 2.73 4.36 11.82
N THR A 66 2.94 5.60 11.39
CA THR A 66 1.84 6.53 11.03
C THR A 66 1.52 6.54 9.55
N ALA A 67 2.35 5.90 8.73
CA ALA A 67 2.21 5.84 7.28
C ALA A 67 2.88 4.60 6.71
N LEU A 68 2.42 4.16 5.54
CA LEU A 68 2.98 3.06 4.77
C LEU A 68 3.22 3.57 3.34
N THR A 69 4.47 3.52 2.91
CA THR A 69 4.88 3.90 1.55
C THR A 69 5.28 2.67 0.77
N GLY A 70 4.81 2.55 -0.48
CA GLY A 70 5.18 1.46 -1.38
C GLY A 70 4.49 1.57 -2.73
N TYR A 71 4.61 0.53 -3.54
CA TYR A 71 3.95 0.43 -4.85
C TYR A 71 2.59 -0.22 -4.71
N LEU A 72 1.54 0.42 -5.24
CA LEU A 72 0.19 -0.14 -5.26
C LEU A 72 0.10 -1.26 -6.31
N LYS A 73 -0.12 -2.49 -5.85
CA LYS A 73 -0.17 -3.68 -6.71
C LYS A 73 -1.57 -4.15 -7.04
N GLU A 74 -2.50 -4.02 -6.10
CA GLU A 74 -3.87 -4.49 -6.29
C GLU A 74 -4.83 -3.71 -5.39
N LEU A 75 -6.00 -3.41 -5.93
CA LEU A 75 -7.21 -3.13 -5.17
C LEU A 75 -8.19 -4.26 -5.47
N ARG A 76 -8.77 -4.88 -4.44
CA ARG A 76 -9.71 -5.98 -4.62
C ARG A 76 -10.84 -5.91 -3.60
N PHE A 77 -12.07 -6.11 -4.08
CA PHE A 77 -13.21 -6.38 -3.21
C PHE A 77 -13.33 -7.87 -2.94
N GLU A 78 -13.42 -8.25 -1.68
CA GLU A 78 -13.54 -9.63 -1.24
C GLU A 78 -14.78 -9.80 -0.37
N ASN A 79 -15.67 -10.72 -0.76
CA ASN A 79 -16.81 -11.10 0.05
C ASN A 79 -16.35 -12.10 1.10
N THR A 80 -16.60 -11.77 2.36
CA THR A 80 -16.22 -12.58 3.52
C THR A 80 -17.44 -12.81 4.39
N GLU A 81 -17.54 -13.97 5.02
CA GLU A 81 -18.62 -14.25 5.96
C GLU A 81 -18.13 -13.96 7.39
N ARG A 82 -18.79 -13.04 8.09
CA ARG A 82 -18.53 -12.76 9.50
C ARG A 82 -19.82 -12.88 10.29
N ARG A 83 -19.84 -13.76 11.30
CA ARG A 83 -21.01 -13.99 12.17
C ARG A 83 -22.29 -14.31 11.37
N LYS A 84 -22.20 -15.18 10.35
CA LYS A 84 -23.33 -15.56 9.47
C LYS A 84 -23.94 -14.42 8.65
N LYS A 85 -23.19 -13.32 8.47
CA LYS A 85 -23.55 -12.21 7.59
C LYS A 85 -22.47 -12.06 6.54
N GLU A 86 -22.88 -11.91 5.29
CA GLU A 86 -21.99 -11.51 4.22
C GLU A 86 -21.49 -10.09 4.47
N THR A 87 -20.18 -9.91 4.38
CA THR A 87 -19.52 -8.62 4.53
C THR A 87 -18.50 -8.45 3.42
N CYS A 88 -18.54 -7.30 2.73
CA CYS A 88 -17.58 -6.98 1.70
C CYS A 88 -16.39 -6.19 2.31
N LYS A 89 -15.18 -6.61 1.94
CA LYS A 89 -13.92 -6.00 2.36
C LYS A 89 -13.22 -5.42 1.15
N LEU A 90 -12.55 -4.28 1.35
CA LEU A 90 -11.55 -3.78 0.43
C LEU A 90 -10.19 -4.28 0.90
N LEU A 91 -9.49 -4.98 0.03
CA LEU A 91 -8.09 -5.36 0.18
C LEU A 91 -7.23 -4.46 -0.70
N ILE A 92 -6.19 -3.89 -0.11
CA ILE A 92 -5.20 -3.05 -0.79
C ILE A 92 -3.85 -3.76 -0.66
N THR A 93 -3.32 -4.24 -1.78
CA THR A 93 -2.02 -4.91 -1.83
C THR A 93 -0.94 -3.89 -2.18
N MET A 94 -0.02 -3.68 -1.25
CA MET A 94 1.12 -2.77 -1.37
C MET A 94 2.42 -3.58 -1.39
N GLN A 95 3.33 -3.27 -2.31
CA GLN A 95 4.69 -3.81 -2.32
C GLN A 95 5.67 -2.76 -1.78
N ALA A 96 6.32 -3.04 -0.65
CA ALA A 96 7.37 -2.22 -0.07
C ALA A 96 8.58 -3.10 0.28
N ASP A 97 9.16 -2.97 1.48
CA ASP A 97 10.18 -3.88 2.01
C ASP A 97 9.70 -5.34 2.09
N ARG A 98 8.37 -5.51 2.16
CA ARG A 98 7.64 -6.76 1.94
C ARG A 98 6.27 -6.46 1.35
N THR A 99 5.51 -7.50 1.05
CA THR A 99 4.11 -7.32 0.65
C THR A 99 3.26 -6.98 1.88
N TYR A 100 2.42 -5.96 1.79
CA TYR A 100 1.42 -5.62 2.78
C TYR A 100 0.03 -5.76 2.17
N ILE A 101 -0.89 -6.34 2.93
CA ILE A 101 -2.30 -6.45 2.55
C ILE A 101 -3.11 -5.69 3.59
N LEU A 102 -3.57 -4.50 3.23
CA LEU A 102 -4.40 -3.68 4.11
C LEU A 102 -5.86 -4.09 3.88
N GLU A 103 -6.54 -4.49 4.95
CA GLU A 103 -7.96 -4.84 4.93
C GLU A 103 -8.79 -3.76 5.62
N SER A 104 -9.84 -3.30 4.95
CA SER A 104 -10.89 -2.48 5.56
C SER A 104 -12.28 -2.90 5.09
N GLY A 105 -13.33 -2.46 5.78
CA GLY A 105 -14.69 -2.57 5.26
C GLY A 105 -14.86 -1.71 4.00
N TYR A 106 -15.58 -2.22 3.00
CA TYR A 106 -15.70 -1.55 1.70
C TYR A 106 -16.32 -0.14 1.80
N ASP A 107 -17.26 0.08 2.72
CA ASP A 107 -18.03 1.33 2.86
C ASP A 107 -17.49 2.28 3.94
N THR A 108 -16.28 2.03 4.44
CA THR A 108 -15.65 2.88 5.48
C THR A 108 -15.05 4.15 4.87
N HIS A 109 -14.90 5.21 5.69
CA HIS A 109 -14.18 6.42 5.29
C HIS A 109 -12.75 6.13 4.81
N PHE A 110 -12.05 5.20 5.45
CA PHE A 110 -10.71 4.75 5.05
C PHE A 110 -10.71 4.25 3.60
N SER A 111 -11.61 3.32 3.27
CA SER A 111 -11.75 2.77 1.91
C SER A 111 -12.16 3.84 0.90
N LYS A 112 -13.14 4.67 1.27
CA LYS A 112 -13.65 5.77 0.44
C LYS A 112 -12.57 6.79 0.08
N CYS A 113 -11.74 7.19 1.04
CA CYS A 113 -10.62 8.10 0.80
C CYS A 113 -9.61 7.52 -0.20
N ILE A 114 -9.25 6.24 -0.06
CA ILE A 114 -8.30 5.59 -0.96
C ILE A 114 -8.90 5.46 -2.35
N LEU A 115 -10.11 4.93 -2.47
CA LEU A 115 -10.77 4.76 -3.77
C LEU A 115 -10.95 6.11 -4.49
N ALA A 116 -11.39 7.15 -3.78
CA ALA A 116 -11.52 8.48 -4.35
C ALA A 116 -10.17 9.04 -4.81
N ALA A 117 -9.11 8.91 -4.02
CA ALA A 117 -7.77 9.36 -4.40
C ALA A 117 -7.25 8.61 -5.63
N ILE A 118 -7.25 7.28 -5.61
CA ILE A 118 -6.72 6.47 -6.71
C ILE A 118 -7.54 6.67 -7.99
N ALA A 119 -8.86 6.89 -7.90
CA ALA A 119 -9.70 7.17 -9.07
C ALA A 119 -9.32 8.47 -9.81
N THR A 120 -8.68 9.43 -9.12
CA THR A 120 -8.23 10.70 -9.72
C THR A 120 -6.85 10.62 -10.37
N LEU A 121 -6.10 9.55 -10.11
CA LEU A 121 -4.74 9.39 -10.63
C LEU A 121 -4.76 8.82 -12.05
N THR A 122 -3.70 9.10 -12.79
CA THR A 122 -3.39 8.36 -14.01
C THR A 122 -2.59 7.09 -13.67
N PRO A 123 -2.60 6.05 -14.53
CA PRO A 123 -1.80 4.86 -14.33
C PRO A 123 -0.30 5.15 -14.14
N GLU A 124 0.24 6.14 -14.87
CA GLU A 124 1.65 6.51 -14.82
C GLU A 124 2.06 7.07 -13.45
N GLN A 125 1.14 7.78 -12.78
CA GLN A 125 1.39 8.29 -11.43
C GLN A 125 1.54 7.16 -10.40
N LEU A 126 1.02 5.96 -10.68
CA LEU A 126 1.19 4.77 -9.83
C LEU A 126 2.50 4.00 -10.11
N TYR A 127 3.31 4.43 -11.08
CA TYR A 127 4.68 3.92 -11.23
C TYR A 127 5.59 4.44 -10.12
N SER A 128 5.24 5.59 -9.55
CA SER A 128 5.86 6.12 -8.34
C SER A 128 5.22 5.51 -7.09
N PRO A 129 5.99 5.33 -5.99
CA PRO A 129 5.44 4.82 -4.75
C PRO A 129 4.41 5.79 -4.16
N ILE A 130 3.32 5.25 -3.64
CA ILE A 130 2.29 6.01 -2.92
C ILE A 130 2.46 5.84 -1.41
N THR A 131 2.06 6.84 -0.64
CA THR A 131 2.02 6.77 0.82
C THR A 131 0.57 6.78 1.29
N LEU A 132 0.20 5.75 2.07
CA LEU A 132 -1.06 5.67 2.78
C LEU A 132 -0.83 6.11 4.22
N GLN A 133 -1.51 7.18 4.65
CA GLN A 133 -1.39 7.75 5.97
C GLN A 133 -2.77 7.74 6.65
N PRO A 134 -3.06 6.74 7.51
CA PRO A 134 -4.30 6.73 8.28
C PRO A 134 -4.41 7.95 9.18
N GLN A 135 -5.63 8.43 9.38
CA GLN A 135 -5.93 9.58 10.22
C GLN A 135 -7.18 9.32 11.06
N ALA A 136 -7.10 9.58 12.35
CA ALA A 136 -8.25 9.57 13.23
C ALA A 136 -9.27 10.64 12.80
N GLY A 137 -10.56 10.32 12.86
CA GLY A 137 -11.61 11.33 12.82
C GLY A 137 -11.51 12.26 14.02
N THR A 138 -11.78 13.55 13.80
CA THR A 138 -11.71 14.59 14.83
C THR A 138 -12.94 14.61 15.74
N THR A 139 -14.09 14.16 15.24
CA THR A 139 -15.38 14.22 15.95
C THR A 139 -15.82 12.84 16.47
N ASP A 140 -15.54 11.78 15.72
CA ASP A 140 -15.86 10.40 16.11
C ASP A 140 -14.58 9.57 16.15
N GLU A 141 -14.26 9.07 17.35
CA GLU A 141 -13.08 8.27 17.64
C GLU A 141 -13.11 6.88 16.97
N ASN A 142 -14.25 6.44 16.45
CA ASN A 142 -14.32 5.20 15.68
C ASN A 142 -14.03 5.39 14.19
N VAL A 143 -14.07 6.65 13.71
CA VAL A 143 -13.85 6.97 12.31
C VAL A 143 -12.35 6.98 12.01
N LEU A 144 -12.01 6.33 10.89
CA LEU A 144 -10.67 6.27 10.32
C LEU A 144 -10.74 6.80 8.89
N PHE A 145 -9.96 7.82 8.60
CA PHE A 145 -9.69 8.34 7.27
C PHE A 145 -8.32 7.85 6.77
N CYS A 146 -8.03 8.06 5.49
CA CYS A 146 -6.69 7.86 4.93
C CYS A 146 -6.33 9.05 4.05
N ARG A 147 -5.11 9.57 4.20
CA ARG A 147 -4.51 10.48 3.22
C ARG A 147 -3.64 9.67 2.28
N VAL A 148 -3.78 9.93 0.99
CA VAL A 148 -2.96 9.30 -0.06
C VAL A 148 -2.01 10.34 -0.61
N TRP A 149 -0.73 10.02 -0.63
CA TRP A 149 0.31 10.89 -1.18
C TRP A 149 1.01 10.22 -2.35
N VAL A 150 1.37 11.00 -3.36
CA VAL A 150 2.17 10.58 -4.50
C VAL A 150 3.33 11.57 -4.61
N GLU A 151 4.58 11.08 -4.67
CA GLU A 151 5.76 11.95 -4.79
C GLU A 151 5.86 13.08 -3.75
N SER A 152 5.36 12.85 -2.53
CA SER A 152 5.25 13.82 -1.42
C SER A 152 4.15 14.87 -1.57
N GLU A 153 3.32 14.81 -2.62
CA GLU A 153 2.13 15.63 -2.77
C GLU A 153 0.88 14.91 -2.29
N LEU A 154 0.01 15.63 -1.57
CA LEU A 154 -1.26 15.09 -1.12
C LEU A 154 -2.23 15.02 -2.30
N VAL A 155 -2.78 13.83 -2.56
CA VAL A 155 -3.84 13.65 -3.55
C VAL A 155 -5.15 14.22 -2.98
N MET A 156 -5.53 15.39 -3.48
CA MET A 156 -6.73 16.10 -3.06
C MET A 156 -7.98 15.51 -3.72
N ALA A 157 -8.51 14.44 -3.13
CA ALA A 157 -9.76 13.83 -3.56
C ALA A 157 -10.88 14.11 -2.54
N SER A 158 -11.76 15.04 -2.88
CA SER A 158 -13.00 15.29 -2.15
C SER A 158 -14.13 14.42 -2.68
N TYR A 159 -14.95 13.88 -1.77
CA TYR A 159 -16.22 13.22 -2.11
C TYR A 159 -17.33 13.80 -1.23
N ASN A 160 -18.57 13.59 -1.67
CA ASN A 160 -19.78 14.04 -1.00
C ASN A 160 -20.85 12.95 -1.04
N GLU A 161 -22.05 13.26 -0.54
CA GLU A 161 -23.18 12.31 -0.51
C GLU A 161 -23.68 11.89 -1.90
N GLN A 162 -23.41 12.69 -2.93
CA GLN A 162 -23.79 12.43 -4.32
C GLN A 162 -22.71 11.64 -5.08
N THR A 163 -21.65 11.22 -4.40
CA THR A 163 -20.56 10.49 -5.04
C THR A 163 -21.01 9.09 -5.42
N GLU A 164 -20.99 8.79 -6.72
CA GLU A 164 -21.31 7.48 -7.28
C GLU A 164 -20.20 6.46 -7.00
N TRP A 165 -20.21 5.89 -5.80
CA TRP A 165 -19.16 5.00 -5.30
C TRP A 165 -18.87 3.80 -6.20
N ARG A 166 -19.87 3.31 -6.93
CA ARG A 166 -19.68 2.23 -7.89
C ARG A 166 -18.76 2.65 -9.03
N GLU A 167 -18.92 3.85 -9.57
CA GLU A 167 -18.10 4.35 -10.66
C GLU A 167 -16.71 4.76 -10.16
N VAL A 168 -16.62 5.40 -8.99
CA VAL A 168 -15.33 5.69 -8.33
C VAL A 168 -14.54 4.41 -8.10
N SER A 169 -15.18 3.36 -7.58
CA SER A 169 -14.52 2.08 -7.32
C SER A 169 -14.05 1.41 -8.61
N LYS A 170 -14.88 1.40 -9.66
CA LYS A 170 -14.49 0.88 -10.99
C LYS A 170 -13.29 1.64 -11.55
N GLN A 171 -13.29 2.97 -11.46
CA GLN A 171 -12.20 3.80 -11.96
C GLN A 171 -10.91 3.53 -11.20
N ALA A 172 -10.94 3.50 -9.86
CA ALA A 172 -9.77 3.19 -9.04
C ALA A 172 -9.17 1.80 -9.37
N LEU A 173 -10.03 0.79 -9.54
CA LEU A 173 -9.62 -0.55 -9.96
C LEU A 173 -8.99 -0.54 -11.35
N ALA A 174 -9.58 0.18 -12.31
CA ALA A 174 -9.09 0.28 -13.68
C ALA A 174 -7.71 0.96 -13.75
N VAL A 175 -7.53 2.08 -13.04
CA VAL A 175 -6.25 2.79 -12.93
C VAL A 175 -5.18 1.89 -12.32
N THR A 176 -5.50 1.22 -11.21
CA THR A 176 -4.57 0.29 -10.54
C THR A 176 -4.17 -0.87 -11.44
N LYS A 177 -5.14 -1.44 -12.16
CA LYS A 177 -4.90 -2.55 -13.08
C LYS A 177 -4.03 -2.13 -14.26
N ALA A 178 -4.36 -1.02 -14.92
CA ALA A 178 -3.60 -0.49 -16.05
C ALA A 178 -2.14 -0.21 -15.66
N ALA A 179 -1.90 0.36 -14.47
CA ALA A 179 -0.55 0.63 -13.98
C ALA A 179 0.29 -0.65 -13.79
N ASN A 180 -0.34 -1.77 -13.44
CA ASN A 180 0.37 -3.03 -13.19
C ASN A 180 0.46 -3.93 -14.43
N GLU A 181 -0.33 -3.69 -15.49
CA GLU A 181 -0.23 -4.40 -16.77
C GLU A 181 0.93 -3.89 -17.65
N ILE A 182 1.31 -2.61 -17.52
CA ILE A 182 2.36 -1.96 -18.34
C ILE A 182 3.76 -2.10 -17.70
N ALA A 183 3.84 -2.41 -16.40
CA ALA A 183 5.11 -2.46 -15.65
C ALA A 183 5.97 -3.73 -15.90
N PHE A 184 5.83 -4.38 -17.06
CA PHE A 184 6.57 -5.60 -17.45
C PHE A 184 7.24 -5.44 -18.83
#